data_AF-A0A4Q3J4D1-F1
#
_entry.id   AF-A0A4Q3J4D1-F1
#
_cell.length_a   1.000
_cell.length_b   1.000
_cell.length_c   1.000
_cell.angle_alpha   90.00
_cell.angle_beta   90.00
_cell.angle_gamma   90.00
#
_symmetry.space_group_name_H-M   'P 1'
#
loop_
_entity.id
_entity.type
_entity.pdbx_description
1 polymer ?
#
loop_
_entity_poly.entity_id
_entity_poly.type
_entity_poly.pdbx_seq_one_letter_code
_entity_poly.pdbx_strand_id
1 'polypeptide(L)'
;MAPARREHRLEGLCRQERGQCGAAESSRSGHVVSTHGIDAAAGSIPTADVPRYGALGSIQTAVSGLNAVLAVGSALAIAAAGAVLTWEVMGRYFFAIASDWQDELSTFLLIGATFAAAGWIQAKRGHVAIDALTHILPPGIDAVRKVLADLFSFMFVTFFAWKSWALFYEAWDEGQTTPSAWGPPLWIPYSCMALGMS
;
A
#
# COMPACT_ATOMS: atom_id res chain seq x y z
N MET A 1 -68.70 -6.35 26.53
CA MET A 1 -67.98 -5.16 27.05
C MET A 1 -66.48 -5.43 26.98
N ALA A 2 -65.85 -5.27 25.80
CA ALA A 2 -64.40 -5.50 25.58
C ALA A 2 -63.75 -4.76 24.35
N PRO A 3 -64.26 -3.62 23.81
CA PRO A 3 -63.61 -2.97 22.66
C PRO A 3 -62.43 -2.04 23.01
N ALA A 4 -62.35 -1.49 24.22
CA ALA A 4 -61.44 -0.38 24.54
C ALA A 4 -59.93 -0.73 24.58
N ARG A 5 -59.55 -2.01 24.66
CA ARG A 5 -58.15 -2.43 24.84
C ARG A 5 -57.35 -2.52 23.53
N ARG A 6 -58.03 -2.63 22.38
CA ARG A 6 -57.36 -2.75 21.06
C ARG A 6 -56.92 -1.40 20.50
N GLU A 7 -57.68 -0.34 20.76
CA GLU A 7 -57.41 0.99 20.19
C GLU A 7 -56.15 1.61 20.80
N HIS A 8 -55.97 1.48 22.13
CA HIS A 8 -54.76 1.93 22.82
C HIS A 8 -53.47 1.25 22.33
N ARG A 9 -53.55 0.01 21.82
CA ARG A 9 -52.39 -0.71 21.27
C ARG A 9 -52.04 -0.23 19.86
N LEU A 10 -53.04 0.15 19.06
CA LEU A 10 -52.83 0.67 17.70
C LEU A 10 -52.25 2.09 17.72
N GLU A 11 -52.67 2.95 18.65
CA GLU A 11 -52.09 4.29 18.80
C GLU A 11 -50.61 4.26 19.20
N GLY A 12 -50.20 3.28 20.01
CA GLY A 12 -48.80 3.07 20.38
C GLY A 12 -47.91 2.73 19.19
N LEU A 13 -48.42 1.90 18.26
CA LEU A 13 -47.68 1.49 17.05
C LEU A 13 -47.50 2.66 16.07
N CYS A 14 -48.55 3.45 15.83
CA CYS A 14 -48.48 4.64 14.96
C CYS A 14 -47.54 5.75 15.50
N ARG A 15 -47.34 5.83 16.82
CA ARG A 15 -46.38 6.78 17.43
C ARG A 15 -44.94 6.30 17.28
N GLN A 16 -44.71 4.99 17.32
CA GLN A 16 -43.38 4.39 17.17
C GLN A 16 -42.86 4.51 15.73
N GLU A 17 -43.72 4.28 14.72
CA GLU A 17 -43.36 4.40 13.30
C GLU A 17 -42.99 5.84 12.91
N ARG A 18 -43.70 6.84 13.45
CA ARG A 18 -43.36 8.26 13.22
C ARG A 18 -42.01 8.67 13.80
N GLY A 19 -41.60 8.07 14.92
CA GLY A 19 -40.26 8.27 15.50
C GLY A 19 -39.15 7.65 14.64
N GLN A 20 -39.42 6.51 14.01
CA GLN A 20 -38.46 5.83 13.14
C GLN A 20 -38.26 6.54 11.80
N CYS A 21 -39.32 7.10 11.21
CA CYS A 21 -39.21 7.88 9.97
C CYS A 21 -38.38 9.16 10.15
N GLY A 22 -38.54 9.86 11.28
CA GLY A 22 -37.75 11.06 11.58
C GLY A 22 -36.26 10.79 11.83
N ALA A 23 -35.91 9.62 12.38
CA ALA A 23 -34.52 9.21 12.59
C ALA A 23 -33.82 8.84 11.27
N ALA A 24 -34.55 8.24 10.32
CA ALA A 24 -34.01 7.87 9.00
C ALA A 24 -33.65 9.11 8.15
N GLU A 25 -34.41 10.21 8.28
CA GLU A 25 -34.19 11.42 7.50
C GLU A 25 -32.97 12.23 7.99
N SER A 26 -32.71 12.26 9.31
CA SER A 26 -31.55 12.96 9.90
C SER A 26 -30.21 12.35 9.50
N SER A 27 -30.18 11.07 9.10
CA SER A 27 -28.93 10.40 8.69
C SER A 27 -28.52 10.70 7.25
N ARG A 28 -29.34 11.44 6.48
CA ARG A 28 -29.10 11.71 5.04
C ARG A 28 -28.45 13.07 4.76
N SER A 29 -28.22 13.91 5.78
CA SER A 29 -27.64 15.24 5.65
C SER A 29 -26.25 15.32 6.30
N GLY A 30 -25.28 14.68 5.65
CA GLY A 30 -23.86 14.74 5.99
C GLY A 30 -23.05 14.75 4.71
N HIS A 31 -22.91 15.94 4.12
CA HIS A 31 -22.14 16.17 2.90
C HIS A 31 -20.64 16.00 3.19
N VAL A 32 -20.15 14.76 3.09
CA VAL A 32 -18.71 14.44 3.16
C VAL A 32 -18.20 14.27 1.73
N VAL A 33 -17.20 15.09 1.39
CA VAL A 33 -16.42 15.02 0.15
C VAL A 33 -15.88 13.59 0.01
N SER A 34 -16.41 12.85 -0.96
CA SER A 34 -16.06 11.46 -1.21
C SER A 34 -14.65 11.34 -1.78
N THR A 35 -13.69 11.03 -0.91
CA THR A 35 -12.36 10.52 -1.26
C THR A 35 -12.40 8.99 -1.46
N HIS A 36 -13.48 8.47 -2.05
CA HIS A 36 -13.80 7.04 -2.12
C HIS A 36 -12.99 6.22 -3.15
N GLY A 37 -12.02 6.82 -3.87
CA GLY A 37 -11.25 6.10 -4.89
C GLY A 37 -10.13 5.20 -4.34
N ILE A 38 -9.57 5.54 -3.18
CA ILE A 38 -8.41 4.86 -2.59
C ILE A 38 -8.79 3.95 -1.41
N ASP A 39 -9.85 4.28 -0.68
CA ASP A 39 -10.29 3.49 0.48
C ASP A 39 -11.21 2.32 0.09
N ALA A 40 -11.89 2.36 -1.05
CA ALA A 40 -12.78 1.28 -1.49
C ALA A 40 -12.04 -0.01 -1.95
N ALA A 41 -10.74 0.10 -2.30
CA ALA A 41 -9.90 -1.07 -2.56
C ALA A 41 -9.38 -1.72 -1.27
N ALA A 42 -9.44 -1.02 -0.13
CA ALA A 42 -9.17 -1.55 1.19
C ALA A 42 -10.48 -2.10 1.77
N GLY A 43 -10.99 -3.18 1.16
CA GLY A 43 -12.03 -3.99 1.81
C GLY A 43 -11.60 -4.26 3.25
N SER A 44 -12.50 -4.02 4.21
CA SER A 44 -12.28 -4.31 5.62
C SER A 44 -12.18 -5.82 5.80
N ILE A 45 -10.98 -6.37 5.55
CA ILE A 45 -10.65 -7.74 5.87
C ILE A 45 -10.78 -7.84 7.40
N PRO A 46 -11.65 -8.70 7.94
CA PRO A 46 -11.63 -9.00 9.36
C PRO A 46 -10.24 -9.54 9.66
N THR A 47 -9.40 -8.74 10.31
CA THR A 47 -8.14 -9.22 10.85
C THR A 47 -8.53 -10.28 11.87
N ALA A 48 -8.46 -11.56 11.49
CA ALA A 48 -8.53 -12.64 12.44
C ALA A 48 -7.55 -12.28 13.55
N ASP A 49 -8.07 -12.05 14.75
CA ASP A 49 -7.31 -11.54 15.87
C ASP A 49 -6.39 -12.67 16.34
N VAL A 50 -5.24 -12.80 15.68
CA VAL A 50 -4.23 -13.81 15.99
C VAL A 50 -3.71 -13.42 17.38
N PRO A 51 -3.80 -14.29 18.39
CA PRO A 51 -3.33 -13.95 19.74
C PRO A 51 -1.83 -13.61 19.72
N ARG A 52 -1.49 -12.33 19.64
CA ARG A 52 -0.11 -11.82 19.60
C ARG A 52 0.42 -11.64 21.03
N TYR A 53 0.62 -12.74 21.75
CA TYR A 53 1.29 -12.70 23.05
C TYR A 53 2.79 -13.01 22.91
N GLY A 54 3.63 -12.24 23.61
CA GLY A 54 5.09 -12.43 23.68
C GLY A 54 5.89 -11.81 22.51
N ALA A 55 7.09 -12.35 22.25
CA ALA A 55 8.06 -11.80 21.30
C ALA A 55 7.55 -11.67 19.85
N LEU A 56 6.60 -12.52 19.45
CA LEU A 56 5.99 -12.51 18.12
C LEU A 56 5.12 -11.26 17.90
N GLY A 57 4.45 -10.77 18.95
CA GLY A 57 3.65 -9.54 18.88
C GLY A 57 4.50 -8.30 18.72
N SER A 58 5.65 -8.24 19.40
CA SER A 58 6.62 -7.14 19.25
C SER A 58 7.24 -7.11 17.86
N ILE A 59 7.60 -8.26 17.29
CA ILE A 59 8.18 -8.34 15.93
C ILE A 59 7.17 -7.84 14.90
N GLN A 60 5.90 -8.27 15.00
CA GLN A 60 4.91 -7.88 14.01
C GLN A 60 4.55 -6.38 14.09
N THR A 61 4.55 -5.81 15.29
CA THR A 61 4.34 -4.37 15.50
C THR A 61 5.53 -3.55 14.99
N ALA A 62 6.76 -4.03 15.24
CA ALA A 62 7.97 -3.41 14.71
C ALA A 62 8.00 -3.42 13.17
N VAL A 63 7.69 -4.56 12.54
CA VAL A 63 7.62 -4.69 11.08
C VAL A 63 6.52 -3.80 10.49
N SER A 64 5.35 -3.75 11.13
CA SER A 64 4.26 -2.88 10.68
C SER A 64 4.62 -1.39 10.80
N GLY A 65 5.30 -1.00 11.88
CA GLY A 65 5.80 0.37 12.08
C GLY A 65 6.88 0.74 11.07
N LEU A 66 7.85 -0.14 10.84
CA LEU A 66 8.90 0.06 9.84
C LEU A 66 8.31 0.23 8.44
N ASN A 67 7.40 -0.67 8.05
CA ASN A 67 6.74 -0.59 6.75
C ASN A 67 5.93 0.72 6.61
N ALA A 68 5.35 1.25 7.70
CA ALA A 68 4.64 2.53 7.67
C ALA A 68 5.57 3.70 7.38
N VAL A 69 6.72 3.73 8.06
CA VAL A 69 7.74 4.76 7.86
C VAL A 69 8.30 4.70 6.44
N LEU A 70 8.61 3.49 5.95
CA LEU A 70 9.08 3.28 4.58
C LEU A 70 8.03 3.70 3.54
N ALA A 71 6.75 3.44 3.80
CA ALA A 71 5.66 3.90 2.93
C ALA A 71 5.56 5.43 2.88
N VAL A 72 5.66 6.13 4.01
CA VAL A 72 5.69 7.60 4.03
C VAL A 72 6.94 8.12 3.32
N GLY A 73 8.10 7.51 3.55
CA GLY A 73 9.34 7.83 2.85
C GLY A 73 9.21 7.70 1.34
N SER A 74 8.58 6.62 0.85
CA SER A 74 8.33 6.40 -0.57
C SER A 74 7.41 7.47 -1.18
N ALA A 75 6.37 7.90 -0.46
CA ALA A 75 5.46 8.95 -0.92
C ALA A 75 6.18 10.29 -1.05
N LEU A 76 7.05 10.62 -0.08
CA LEU A 76 7.89 11.82 -0.13
C LEU A 76 8.90 11.75 -1.29
N ALA A 77 9.52 10.59 -1.52
CA ALA A 77 10.45 10.39 -2.62
C ALA A 77 9.77 10.55 -4.00
N ILE A 78 8.54 10.04 -4.17
CA ILE A 78 7.74 10.24 -5.40
C ILE A 78 7.39 11.72 -5.58
N ALA A 79 6.96 12.40 -4.52
CA ALA A 79 6.66 13.83 -4.56
C ALA A 79 7.90 14.66 -4.93
N ALA A 80 9.06 14.32 -4.36
CA ALA A 80 10.33 14.95 -4.69
C ALA A 80 10.73 14.70 -6.15
N ALA A 81 10.58 13.47 -6.66
CA ALA A 81 10.85 13.15 -8.07
C ALA A 81 9.96 13.99 -9.01
N GLY A 82 8.67 14.11 -8.69
CA GLY A 82 7.74 14.97 -9.44
C GLY A 82 8.14 16.45 -9.42
N ALA A 83 8.60 16.96 -8.27
CA ALA A 83 9.08 18.33 -8.16
C ALA A 83 10.36 18.57 -8.98
N VAL A 84 11.30 17.62 -8.99
CA VAL A 84 12.53 17.68 -9.79
C VAL A 84 12.21 17.69 -11.28
N LEU A 85 11.33 16.79 -11.74
CA LEU A 85 10.89 16.75 -13.15
C LEU A 85 10.15 18.03 -13.55
N THR A 86 9.30 18.56 -12.67
CA THR A 86 8.63 19.84 -12.92
C THR A 86 9.64 20.98 -13.06
N TRP A 87 10.67 20.98 -12.23
CA TRP A 87 11.74 21.96 -12.30
C TRP A 87 12.58 21.84 -13.59
N GLU A 88 12.90 20.62 -14.02
CA GLU A 88 13.58 20.35 -15.30
C GLU A 88 12.82 20.95 -16.49
N VAL A 89 11.52 20.67 -16.55
CA VAL A 89 10.62 21.19 -17.58
C VAL A 89 10.60 22.73 -17.56
N MET A 90 10.43 23.34 -16.39
CA MET A 90 10.48 24.80 -16.24
C MET A 90 11.83 25.38 -16.67
N GLY A 91 12.93 24.74 -16.27
CA GLY A 91 14.30 25.13 -16.64
C GLY A 91 14.50 25.18 -18.15
N ARG A 92 14.05 24.14 -18.85
CA ARG A 92 14.14 24.07 -20.32
C ARG A 92 13.31 25.13 -21.02
N TYR A 93 12.08 25.39 -20.56
CA TYR A 93 11.19 26.37 -21.21
C TYR A 93 11.55 27.83 -20.91
N PHE A 94 11.92 28.16 -19.68
CA PHE A 94 12.16 29.54 -19.27
C PHE A 94 13.62 29.98 -19.41
N PHE A 95 14.57 29.05 -19.20
CA PHE A 95 15.99 29.37 -19.17
C PHE A 95 16.78 28.77 -20.34
N ALA A 96 16.18 27.87 -21.13
CA ALA A 96 16.83 27.18 -22.25
C ALA A 96 18.14 26.45 -21.89
N ILE A 97 18.30 26.10 -20.60
CA ILE A 97 19.45 25.33 -20.10
C ILE A 97 18.97 23.90 -19.89
N ALA A 98 19.60 22.94 -20.58
CA ALA A 98 19.42 21.52 -20.28
C ALA A 98 20.34 21.14 -19.11
N SER A 99 19.78 20.58 -18.05
CA SER A 99 20.53 20.07 -16.89
C SER A 99 20.36 18.55 -16.82
N ASP A 100 21.46 17.81 -16.96
CA ASP A 100 21.41 16.34 -17.05
C ASP A 100 21.23 15.63 -15.69
N TRP A 101 21.47 16.33 -14.58
CA TRP A 101 21.40 15.75 -13.22
C TRP A 101 19.97 15.40 -12.75
N GLN A 102 18.95 16.00 -13.37
CA GLN A 102 17.54 15.91 -12.95
C GLN A 102 16.93 14.55 -13.32
N ASP A 103 17.24 14.05 -14.51
CA ASP A 103 16.77 12.76 -15.02
C ASP A 103 17.29 11.60 -14.16
N GLU A 104 18.55 11.66 -13.75
CA GLU A 104 19.20 10.62 -12.94
C GLU A 104 18.73 10.66 -11.49
N LEU A 105 18.61 11.86 -10.90
CA LEU A 105 18.10 12.02 -9.54
C LEU A 105 16.65 11.52 -9.43
N SER A 106 15.78 11.88 -10.37
CA SER A 106 14.39 11.44 -10.37
C SER A 106 14.29 9.92 -10.52
N THR A 107 15.11 9.31 -11.40
CA THR A 107 15.22 7.85 -11.54
C THR A 107 15.63 7.19 -10.22
N PHE A 108 16.64 7.72 -9.53
CA PHE A 108 17.11 7.15 -8.27
C PHE A 108 16.06 7.26 -7.16
N LEU A 109 15.34 8.38 -7.09
CA LEU A 109 14.23 8.57 -6.16
C LEU A 109 13.09 7.58 -6.44
N LEU A 110 12.76 7.33 -7.70
CA LEU A 110 11.71 6.37 -8.07
C LEU A 110 12.10 4.93 -7.76
N ILE A 111 13.35 4.54 -8.01
CA ILE A 111 13.88 3.22 -7.63
C ILE A 111 13.78 3.05 -6.10
N GLY A 112 14.30 4.02 -5.34
CA GLY A 112 14.23 4.01 -3.89
C GLY A 112 12.80 3.95 -3.36
N ALA A 113 11.89 4.75 -3.92
CA ALA A 113 10.48 4.75 -3.54
C ALA A 113 9.80 3.40 -3.82
N THR A 114 10.10 2.78 -4.97
CA THR A 114 9.50 1.50 -5.37
C THR A 114 9.85 0.41 -4.38
N PHE A 115 11.14 0.27 -4.04
CA PHE A 115 11.59 -0.76 -3.11
C PHE A 115 11.22 -0.46 -1.66
N ALA A 116 11.20 0.80 -1.23
CA ALA A 116 10.72 1.19 0.10
C ALA A 116 9.21 0.91 0.28
N ALA A 117 8.39 1.10 -0.76
CA ALA A 117 6.95 0.85 -0.68
C ALA A 117 6.57 -0.63 -0.81
N ALA A 118 7.45 -1.47 -1.36
CA ALA A 118 7.16 -2.84 -1.75
C ALA A 118 6.60 -3.69 -0.59
N GLY A 119 7.25 -3.66 0.57
CA GLY A 119 6.82 -4.43 1.75
C GLY A 119 5.45 -4.02 2.29
N TRP A 120 5.17 -2.71 2.34
CA TRP A 120 3.88 -2.18 2.78
C TRP A 120 2.74 -2.56 1.82
N ILE A 121 2.97 -2.44 0.51
CA ILE A 121 1.99 -2.79 -0.51
C ILE A 121 1.74 -4.30 -0.52
N GLN A 122 2.79 -5.12 -0.39
CA GLN A 122 2.68 -6.57 -0.35
C GLN A 122 1.87 -7.03 0.86
N ALA A 123 2.09 -6.43 2.04
CA ALA A 123 1.29 -6.72 3.23
C ALA A 123 -0.20 -6.39 3.03
N LYS A 124 -0.53 -5.34 2.28
CA LYS A 124 -1.92 -4.96 1.99
C LYS A 124 -2.56 -5.76 0.86
N ARG A 125 -1.80 -6.20 -0.16
CA ARG A 125 -2.34 -6.86 -1.38
C ARG A 125 -2.22 -8.39 -1.40
N GLY A 126 -1.28 -8.97 -0.66
CA GLY A 126 -0.91 -10.39 -0.76
C GLY A 126 -2.06 -11.38 -0.52
N HIS A 127 -3.12 -10.97 0.19
CA HIS A 127 -4.26 -11.84 0.46
C HIS A 127 -5.45 -11.61 -0.49
N VAL A 128 -5.55 -10.45 -1.14
CA VAL A 128 -6.76 -10.05 -1.90
C VAL A 128 -6.88 -10.80 -3.23
N ALA A 129 -5.76 -10.97 -3.96
CA ALA A 129 -5.76 -11.69 -5.24
C ALA A 129 -5.98 -13.20 -5.07
N ILE A 130 -5.48 -13.75 -3.95
CA ILE A 130 -5.65 -15.16 -3.61
C ILE A 130 -7.09 -15.41 -3.11
N ASP A 131 -7.71 -14.46 -2.40
CA ASP A 131 -9.08 -14.62 -1.87
C ASP A 131 -10.17 -14.66 -2.96
N ALA A 132 -10.03 -13.97 -4.08
CA ALA A 132 -11.05 -14.02 -5.13
C ALA A 132 -11.27 -15.44 -5.69
N LEU A 133 -10.23 -16.27 -5.67
CA LEU A 133 -10.25 -17.64 -6.18
C LEU A 133 -10.65 -18.68 -5.11
N THR A 134 -10.66 -18.31 -3.82
CA THR A 134 -11.10 -19.19 -2.71
C THR A 134 -12.60 -19.48 -2.81
N HIS A 135 -13.40 -18.56 -3.36
CA HIS A 135 -14.85 -18.71 -3.50
C HIS A 135 -15.29 -19.77 -4.53
N ILE A 136 -14.38 -20.22 -5.41
CA ILE A 136 -14.68 -21.15 -6.51
C ILE A 136 -14.10 -22.55 -6.24
N LEU A 137 -13.08 -22.67 -5.39
CA LEU A 137 -12.32 -23.90 -5.18
C LEU A 137 -12.73 -24.66 -3.90
N PRO A 138 -12.70 -26.02 -3.91
CA PRO A 138 -12.85 -26.82 -2.70
C PRO A 138 -11.67 -26.61 -1.73
N PRO A 139 -11.90 -26.74 -0.41
CA PRO A 139 -10.99 -26.28 0.65
C PRO A 139 -9.59 -26.93 0.63
N GLY A 140 -9.47 -28.18 0.15
CA GLY A 140 -8.18 -28.87 0.05
C GLY A 140 -7.27 -28.31 -1.05
N ILE A 141 -7.83 -27.93 -2.19
CA ILE A 141 -7.06 -27.37 -3.32
C ILE A 141 -6.68 -25.92 -3.00
N ASP A 142 -7.55 -25.20 -2.30
CA ASP A 142 -7.29 -23.83 -1.85
C ASP A 142 -6.07 -23.72 -0.92
N ALA A 143 -5.92 -24.69 0.00
CA ALA A 143 -4.76 -24.75 0.89
C ALA A 143 -3.44 -25.00 0.12
N VAL A 144 -3.43 -25.93 -0.83
CA VAL A 144 -2.25 -26.20 -1.67
C VAL A 144 -1.91 -24.99 -2.54
N ARG A 145 -2.92 -24.32 -3.11
CA ARG A 145 -2.71 -23.08 -3.89
C ARG A 145 -2.04 -22.01 -3.06
N LYS A 146 -2.50 -21.77 -1.82
CA LYS A 146 -1.92 -20.79 -0.90
C LYS A 146 -0.44 -21.08 -0.64
N VAL A 147 -0.11 -22.33 -0.28
CA VAL A 147 1.28 -22.75 -0.03
C VAL A 147 2.15 -22.59 -1.28
N LEU A 148 1.64 -22.95 -2.47
CA LEU A 148 2.38 -22.75 -3.71
C LEU A 148 2.61 -21.26 -4.02
N ALA A 149 1.60 -20.42 -3.85
CA ALA A 149 1.71 -18.98 -4.08
C ALA A 149 2.74 -18.33 -3.14
N ASP A 150 2.73 -18.72 -1.87
CA ASP A 150 3.71 -18.29 -0.88
C ASP A 150 5.11 -18.79 -1.22
N LEU A 151 5.25 -20.05 -1.66
CA LEU A 151 6.53 -20.63 -2.08
C LEU A 151 7.13 -19.91 -3.29
N PHE A 152 6.32 -19.63 -4.32
CA PHE A 152 6.76 -18.89 -5.51
C PHE A 152 7.16 -17.47 -5.15
N SER A 153 6.38 -16.81 -4.29
CA SER A 153 6.68 -15.46 -3.81
C SER A 153 7.98 -15.45 -3.00
N PHE A 154 8.18 -16.42 -2.11
CA PHE A 154 9.41 -16.57 -1.33
C PHE A 154 10.64 -16.83 -2.21
N MET A 155 10.53 -17.72 -3.21
CA MET A 155 11.60 -17.95 -4.19
C MET A 155 11.93 -16.69 -4.98
N PHE A 156 10.90 -15.99 -5.45
CA PHE A 156 11.08 -14.77 -6.24
C PHE A 156 11.80 -13.69 -5.43
N VAL A 157 11.31 -13.39 -4.23
CA VAL A 157 11.91 -12.37 -3.33
C VAL A 157 13.34 -12.75 -2.97
N THR A 158 13.61 -14.02 -2.63
CA THR A 158 14.96 -14.50 -2.29
C THR A 158 15.93 -14.36 -3.46
N PHE A 159 15.51 -14.78 -4.67
CA PHE A 159 16.33 -14.63 -5.88
C PHE A 159 16.62 -13.17 -6.18
N PHE A 160 15.60 -12.31 -6.07
CA PHE A 160 15.74 -10.88 -6.34
C PHE A 160 16.64 -10.18 -5.30
N ALA A 161 16.50 -10.52 -4.02
CA ALA A 161 17.36 -10.01 -2.95
C ALA A 161 18.83 -10.39 -3.20
N TRP A 162 19.09 -11.64 -3.56
CA TRP A 162 20.45 -12.09 -3.90
C TRP A 162 21.02 -11.34 -5.11
N LYS A 163 20.25 -11.22 -6.20
CA LYS A 163 20.67 -10.47 -7.39
C LYS A 163 20.91 -8.99 -7.10
N SER A 164 20.08 -8.38 -6.26
CA SER A 164 20.25 -6.98 -5.84
C SER A 164 21.56 -6.77 -5.09
N TRP A 165 21.91 -7.69 -4.19
CA TRP A 165 23.17 -7.62 -3.45
C TRP A 165 24.39 -7.84 -4.36
N ALA A 166 24.28 -8.77 -5.32
CA ALA A 166 25.33 -9.01 -6.31
C ALA A 166 25.58 -7.77 -7.19
N LEU A 167 24.52 -7.11 -7.67
CA LEU A 167 24.60 -5.86 -8.44
C LEU A 167 25.22 -4.72 -7.63
N PHE A 168 24.83 -4.59 -6.36
CA PHE A 168 25.42 -3.59 -5.47
C PHE A 168 26.93 -3.81 -5.29
N TYR A 169 27.35 -5.05 -5.03
CA TYR A 169 28.76 -5.38 -4.86
C TYR A 169 29.56 -5.11 -6.15
N GLU A 170 29.05 -5.53 -7.29
CA GLU A 170 29.72 -5.34 -8.58
C GLU A 170 29.84 -3.85 -8.94
N ALA A 171 28.78 -3.07 -8.74
CA ALA A 171 28.82 -1.62 -8.97
C ALA A 171 29.76 -0.88 -7.99
N TRP A 172 29.92 -1.40 -6.78
CA TRP A 172 30.86 -0.85 -5.80
C TRP A 172 32.32 -1.17 -6.14
N ASP A 173 32.60 -2.40 -6.56
CA ASP A 173 33.96 -2.87 -6.89
C ASP A 173 34.46 -2.29 -8.21
N GLU A 174 33.62 -2.30 -9.25
CA GLU A 174 33.95 -1.78 -10.58
C GLU A 174 33.81 -0.26 -10.69
N GLY A 175 33.23 0.39 -9.67
CA GLY A 175 33.00 1.84 -9.67
C GLY A 175 32.07 2.31 -10.78
N GLN A 176 31.04 1.52 -11.10
CA GLN A 176 30.14 1.83 -12.23
C GLN A 176 29.41 3.15 -12.01
N THR A 177 29.37 3.98 -13.05
CA THR A 177 28.65 5.25 -13.09
C THR A 177 27.59 5.25 -14.19
N THR A 178 26.53 6.04 -13.99
CA THR A 178 25.50 6.21 -15.02
C THR A 178 26.13 6.80 -16.31
N PRO A 179 25.70 6.37 -17.51
CA PRO A 179 26.23 6.85 -18.78
C PRO A 179 25.68 8.25 -19.18
N SER A 180 25.78 9.24 -18.29
CA SER A 180 25.47 10.65 -18.62
C SER A 180 26.57 11.61 -18.14
N ALA A 181 26.45 12.88 -18.51
CA ALA A 181 27.42 13.92 -18.20
C ALA A 181 27.62 14.17 -16.71
N TRP A 182 26.60 13.92 -15.86
CA TRP A 182 26.71 14.05 -14.41
C TRP A 182 27.32 12.81 -13.75
N GLY A 183 27.09 11.62 -14.34
CA GLY A 183 27.78 10.37 -14.01
C GLY A 183 27.77 9.97 -12.52
N PRO A 184 26.64 10.03 -11.79
CA PRO A 184 26.61 9.61 -10.40
C PRO A 184 26.86 8.09 -10.30
N PRO A 185 27.42 7.62 -9.18
CA PRO A 185 27.75 6.21 -9.01
C PRO A 185 26.50 5.35 -8.78
N LEU A 186 26.44 4.20 -9.47
CA LEU A 186 25.30 3.28 -9.49
C LEU A 186 25.10 2.49 -8.19
N TRP A 187 26.10 2.47 -7.30
CA TRP A 187 25.95 1.80 -6.01
C TRP A 187 24.85 2.43 -5.15
N ILE A 188 24.52 3.71 -5.34
CA ILE A 188 23.47 4.40 -4.59
C ILE A 188 22.10 3.76 -4.85
N PRO A 189 21.56 3.74 -6.09
CA PRO A 189 20.27 3.10 -6.35
C PRO A 189 20.29 1.59 -6.09
N TYR A 190 21.41 0.89 -6.35
CA TYR A 190 21.50 -0.54 -6.08
C TYR A 190 21.51 -0.87 -4.59
N SER A 191 22.11 -0.01 -3.74
CA SER A 191 22.03 -0.18 -2.30
C SER A 191 20.59 -0.03 -1.79
N CYS A 192 19.83 0.96 -2.28
CA CYS A 192 18.41 1.13 -1.95
C CYS A 192 17.58 -0.10 -2.37
N MET A 193 17.83 -0.63 -3.56
CA MET A 193 17.18 -1.85 -4.05
C MET A 193 17.53 -3.07 -3.19
N ALA A 194 18.81 -3.26 -2.86
CA ALA A 194 19.28 -4.36 -2.03
C ALA A 194 18.68 -4.32 -0.61
N LEU A 195 18.65 -3.13 0.00
CA LEU A 195 18.06 -2.91 1.33
C LEU A 195 16.54 -3.07 1.34
N GLY A 196 15.85 -2.70 0.27
CA GLY A 196 14.39 -2.83 0.21
C GLY A 196 13.90 -4.26 0.03
N MET A 197 14.75 -5.17 -0.46
CA MET A 197 14.42 -6.58 -0.67
C MET A 197 14.84 -7.51 0.48
N SER A 198 15.57 -7.00 1.49
CA SER A 198 16.05 -7.74 2.67
C SER A 198 15.20 -7.50 3.91
#